data_AF-A0A8T7EL77-F1
#
_entry.id   AF-A0A8T7EL77-F1
#
_cell.length_a   1.000
_cell.length_b   1.000
_cell.length_c   1.000
_cell.angle_alpha   90.00
_cell.angle_beta   90.00
_cell.angle_gamma   90.00
#
_symmetry.space_group_name_H-M   'P 1'
#
loop_
_entity.id
_entity.type
_entity.pdbx_description
1 polymer ?
#
loop_
_entity_poly.entity_id
_entity_poly.type
_entity_poly.pdbx_seq_one_letter_code
_entity_poly.pdbx_strand_id
1 'polypeptide(L)'
;MSSKQFSLVSLSDPDVMLWALKPADDGGGVVARLWNVTDSARGVQLAFTDHPIIDAQTVTHIETPTGGGGVAAGALSATVGAHAMESYLLADAQSAAAAPLLGLPELPVPPMPDAKTDSFNV
;
A
#
# COMPACT_ATOMS: atom_id res chain seq x y z
N MET A 1 -24.91 15.17 17.23
CA MET A 1 -23.47 15.17 16.87
C MET A 1 -23.34 14.39 15.57
N SER A 2 -22.82 14.98 14.50
CA SER A 2 -22.61 14.25 13.24
C SER A 2 -21.36 13.39 13.39
N SER A 3 -21.49 12.07 13.38
CA SER A 3 -20.34 11.16 13.35
C SER A 3 -19.61 11.34 12.02
N LYS A 4 -18.33 11.75 12.04
CA LYS A 4 -17.49 11.68 10.85
C LYS A 4 -17.18 10.20 10.58
N GLN A 5 -17.81 9.63 9.56
CA GLN A 5 -17.47 8.32 9.03
C GLN A 5 -16.44 8.52 7.91
N PHE A 6 -15.38 7.72 7.94
CA PHE A 6 -14.31 7.75 6.94
C PHE A 6 -14.03 6.32 6.47
N SER A 7 -13.83 6.16 5.16
CA SER A 7 -13.27 4.96 4.57
C SER A 7 -12.10 5.37 3.68
N LEU A 8 -10.97 4.70 3.79
CA LEU A 8 -9.83 4.95 2.92
C LEU A 8 -10.02 4.34 1.54
N VAL A 9 -10.59 3.14 1.50
CA VAL A 9 -10.77 2.30 0.30
C VAL A 9 -12.20 1.80 0.19
N SER A 10 -12.58 1.40 -1.02
CA SER A 10 -13.75 0.57 -1.29
C SER A 10 -13.37 -0.61 -2.18
N LEU A 11 -14.01 -1.77 -1.97
CA LEU A 11 -13.88 -2.96 -2.81
C LEU A 11 -15.26 -3.36 -3.34
N SER A 12 -15.32 -3.76 -4.61
CA SER A 12 -16.60 -4.10 -5.27
C SER A 12 -17.07 -5.53 -5.08
N ASP A 13 -16.18 -6.46 -4.73
CA ASP A 13 -16.50 -7.89 -4.59
C ASP A 13 -16.19 -8.36 -3.16
N PRO A 14 -17.20 -8.81 -2.38
CA PRO A 14 -17.00 -9.27 -1.00
C PRO A 14 -16.24 -10.60 -0.90
N ASP A 15 -16.13 -11.36 -1.98
CA ASP A 15 -15.39 -12.62 -2.04
C ASP A 15 -13.89 -12.42 -2.36
N VAL A 16 -13.46 -11.16 -2.55
CA VAL A 16 -12.06 -10.76 -2.65
C VAL A 16 -11.68 -9.92 -1.45
N MET A 17 -10.82 -10.47 -0.60
CA MET A 17 -10.36 -9.83 0.62
C MET A 17 -9.16 -8.92 0.35
N LEU A 18 -9.18 -7.70 0.90
CA LEU A 18 -7.99 -6.88 1.04
C LEU A 18 -7.14 -7.42 2.19
N TRP A 19 -6.14 -8.25 1.86
CA TRP A 19 -5.29 -8.91 2.84
C TRP A 19 -4.23 -7.97 3.43
N ALA A 20 -3.70 -7.05 2.62
CA ALA A 20 -2.76 -6.04 3.09
C ALA A 20 -2.91 -4.74 2.30
N LEU A 21 -2.69 -3.62 2.98
CA LEU A 21 -2.54 -2.30 2.40
C LEU A 21 -1.40 -1.58 3.12
N LYS A 22 -0.36 -1.19 2.40
CA LYS A 22 0.80 -0.50 2.99
C LYS A 22 1.42 0.48 2.00
N PRO A 23 2.18 1.49 2.47
CA PRO A 23 3.08 2.24 1.59
C PRO A 23 4.08 1.29 0.90
N ALA A 24 4.43 1.60 -0.34
CA ALA A 24 5.52 0.94 -1.05
C ALA A 24 6.86 1.22 -0.35
N ASP A 25 7.76 0.24 -0.36
CA ASP A 25 9.04 0.34 0.37
C ASP A 25 9.97 1.42 -0.22
N ASP A 26 9.81 1.74 -1.50
CA ASP A 26 10.55 2.80 -2.20
C ASP A 26 9.84 4.16 -2.20
N GLY A 27 8.64 4.25 -1.59
CA GLY A 27 7.83 5.45 -1.55
C GLY A 27 7.07 5.77 -2.85
N GLY A 28 7.08 4.88 -3.84
CA GLY A 28 6.44 5.11 -5.15
C GLY A 28 4.91 5.00 -5.18
N GLY A 29 4.28 4.62 -4.07
CA GLY A 29 2.83 4.36 -4.05
C GLY A 29 2.35 3.63 -2.81
N VAL A 30 1.22 2.97 -2.97
CA VAL A 30 0.60 2.08 -1.99
C VAL A 30 0.54 0.68 -2.58
N VAL A 31 1.01 -0.32 -1.85
CA VAL A 31 0.85 -1.73 -2.21
C VAL A 31 -0.43 -2.27 -1.59
N ALA A 32 -1.35 -2.75 -2.44
CA ALA A 32 -2.54 -3.48 -2.06
C ALA A 32 -2.38 -4.96 -2.41
N ARG A 33 -2.68 -5.85 -1.46
CA ARG A 33 -2.66 -7.30 -1.66
C ARG A 33 -4.07 -7.84 -1.56
N LEU A 34 -4.54 -8.42 -2.66
CA LEU A 34 -5.89 -8.97 -2.80
C LEU A 34 -5.82 -10.49 -2.73
N TRP A 35 -6.79 -11.09 -2.06
CA TRP A 35 -6.95 -12.54 -2.00
C TRP A 35 -8.37 -12.92 -2.35
N ASN A 36 -8.55 -13.62 -3.47
CA ASN A 36 -9.80 -14.27 -3.80
C ASN A 36 -9.95 -15.53 -2.97
N VAL A 37 -10.97 -15.60 -2.11
CA VAL A 37 -11.16 -16.74 -1.20
C VAL A 37 -11.98 -17.88 -1.81
N THR A 38 -12.37 -17.76 -3.09
CA THR A 38 -13.26 -18.70 -3.79
C THR A 38 -12.53 -19.58 -4.80
N ASP A 39 -13.21 -20.64 -5.22
CA ASP A 39 -12.72 -21.66 -6.15
C ASP A 39 -12.85 -21.23 -7.63
N SER A 40 -13.23 -19.97 -7.90
CA SER A 40 -13.41 -19.42 -9.24
C SER A 40 -12.77 -18.05 -9.37
N ALA A 41 -12.32 -17.66 -10.56
CA ALA A 41 -11.76 -16.33 -10.77
C ALA A 41 -12.81 -15.22 -10.50
N ARG A 42 -12.40 -14.13 -9.85
CA ARG A 42 -13.29 -13.03 -9.47
C ARG A 42 -12.77 -11.69 -9.99
N GLY A 43 -13.67 -10.96 -10.65
CA GLY A 43 -13.42 -9.57 -11.03
C GLY A 43 -13.64 -8.65 -9.83
N VAL A 44 -12.72 -7.73 -9.58
CA VAL A 44 -12.78 -6.81 -8.45
C VAL A 44 -12.30 -5.42 -8.86
N GLN A 45 -12.96 -4.41 -8.29
CA GLN A 45 -12.50 -3.04 -8.33
C GLN A 45 -12.11 -2.59 -6.92
N LEU A 46 -10.95 -1.94 -6.81
CA LEU A 46 -10.51 -1.26 -5.60
C LEU A 46 -10.29 0.22 -5.91
N ALA A 47 -10.93 1.10 -5.13
CA ALA A 47 -10.78 2.55 -5.28
C ALA A 47 -10.40 3.19 -3.94
N PHE A 48 -9.55 4.22 -3.98
CA PHE A 48 -9.41 5.13 -2.84
C PHE A 48 -10.56 6.14 -2.84
N THR A 49 -11.03 6.54 -1.66
CA THR A 49 -12.21 7.41 -1.52
C THR A 49 -11.96 8.83 -2.00
N ASP A 50 -10.77 9.38 -1.70
CA ASP A 50 -10.50 10.82 -1.90
C ASP A 50 -9.62 11.10 -3.13
N HIS A 51 -8.92 10.10 -3.66
CA HIS A 51 -7.95 10.26 -4.75
C HIS A 51 -8.09 9.17 -5.80
N PRO A 52 -8.11 9.49 -7.11
CA PRO A 52 -8.15 8.46 -8.14
C PRO A 52 -6.81 7.73 -8.25
N ILE A 53 -6.87 6.42 -8.45
CA ILE A 53 -5.72 5.62 -8.89
C ILE A 53 -5.45 6.00 -10.35
N ILE A 54 -4.21 6.41 -10.65
CA ILE A 54 -3.79 6.85 -11.99
C ILE A 54 -2.89 5.83 -12.69
N ASP A 55 -2.23 4.96 -11.93
CA ASP A 55 -1.40 3.88 -12.44
C ASP A 55 -1.41 2.68 -11.50
N ALA A 56 -1.21 1.49 -12.07
CA ALA A 56 -1.12 0.25 -11.33
C ALA A 56 -0.11 -0.70 -11.96
N GLN A 57 0.67 -1.38 -11.12
CA GLN A 57 1.58 -2.45 -11.54
C GLN A 57 1.31 -3.70 -10.71
N THR A 58 1.33 -4.86 -11.35
CA THR A 58 1.37 -6.13 -10.62
C THR A 58 2.79 -6.33 -10.10
N VAL A 59 2.90 -6.73 -8.82
CA VAL A 59 4.18 -6.92 -8.15
C VAL A 59 4.23 -8.28 -7.44
N THR A 60 5.43 -8.78 -7.18
CA THR A 60 5.66 -9.95 -6.32
C THR A 60 5.34 -9.63 -4.87
N HIS A 61 5.45 -10.64 -3.99
CA HIS A 61 5.26 -10.43 -2.55
C HIS A 61 6.25 -9.43 -1.92
N ILE A 62 7.42 -9.26 -2.55
CA ILE A 62 8.48 -8.32 -2.16
C ILE A 62 8.55 -7.10 -3.08
N GLU A 63 7.41 -6.74 -3.71
CA GLU A 63 7.24 -5.51 -4.50
C GLU A 63 8.05 -5.42 -5.79
N THR A 64 8.56 -6.55 -6.30
CA THR A 64 9.23 -6.56 -7.60
C THR A 64 8.20 -6.50 -8.72
N PRO A 65 8.27 -5.54 -9.66
CA PRO A 65 7.33 -5.46 -10.78
C PRO A 65 7.32 -6.72 -11.63
N THR A 66 6.13 -7.20 -11.99
CA THR A 66 5.92 -8.37 -12.87
C THR A 66 5.09 -8.03 -14.11
N GLY A 67 4.40 -6.88 -14.13
CA GLY A 67 3.63 -6.41 -15.27
C GLY A 67 2.78 -5.18 -14.94
N GLY A 68 2.00 -4.72 -15.91
CA GLY A 68 1.01 -3.66 -15.70
C GLY A 68 -0.25 -4.20 -15.03
N GLY A 69 -0.88 -3.36 -14.20
CA GLY A 69 -2.21 -3.57 -13.65
C GLY A 69 -3.27 -2.79 -14.43
N GLY A 70 -4.53 -3.22 -14.37
CA GLY A 70 -5.63 -2.51 -15.00
C GLY A 70 -6.11 -1.34 -14.14
N VAL A 71 -6.25 -0.16 -14.74
CA VAL A 71 -6.93 1.00 -14.10
C VAL A 71 -8.12 1.40 -14.96
N ALA A 72 -9.30 1.50 -14.34
CA ALA A 72 -10.53 1.93 -15.00
C ALA A 72 -11.30 2.89 -14.09
N ALA A 73 -11.70 4.04 -14.64
CA ALA A 73 -12.47 5.06 -13.92
C ALA A 73 -11.87 5.49 -12.56
N GLY A 74 -10.54 5.54 -12.45
CA GLY A 74 -9.84 5.94 -11.22
C GLY A 74 -9.74 4.84 -10.15
N ALA A 75 -10.05 3.59 -10.51
CA ALA A 75 -9.96 2.42 -9.65
C ALA A 75 -9.04 1.36 -10.26
N LEU A 76 -8.38 0.55 -9.42
CA LEU A 76 -7.79 -0.71 -9.84
C LEU A 76 -8.91 -1.61 -10.36
N SER A 77 -8.74 -2.21 -11.53
CA SER A 77 -9.64 -3.21 -12.11
C SER A 77 -8.85 -4.49 -12.35
N ALA A 78 -9.13 -5.51 -11.56
CA ALA A 78 -8.39 -6.77 -11.55
C ALA A 78 -9.32 -7.98 -11.73
N THR A 79 -8.77 -9.08 -12.21
CA THR A 79 -9.38 -10.41 -12.13
C THR A 79 -8.43 -11.31 -11.36
N VAL A 80 -8.79 -11.66 -10.13
CA VAL A 80 -7.95 -12.47 -9.25
C VAL A 80 -8.31 -13.94 -9.41
N GLY A 81 -7.32 -14.78 -9.70
CA GLY A 81 -7.52 -16.22 -9.91
C GLY A 81 -8.14 -16.94 -8.69
N ALA A 82 -8.68 -18.15 -8.90
CA ALA A 82 -9.22 -18.97 -7.81
C ALA A 82 -8.18 -19.19 -6.70
N HIS A 83 -8.54 -18.91 -5.45
CA HIS A 83 -7.66 -18.93 -4.28
C HIS A 83 -6.36 -18.10 -4.39
N ALA A 84 -6.23 -17.28 -5.44
CA ALA A 84 -4.99 -16.59 -5.73
C ALA A 84 -4.85 -15.33 -4.87
N MET A 85 -3.60 -15.05 -4.51
CA MET A 85 -3.22 -13.83 -3.83
C MET A 85 -2.32 -13.01 -4.76
N GLU A 86 -2.74 -11.80 -5.07
CA GLU A 86 -2.06 -10.92 -6.03
C GLU A 86 -1.75 -9.58 -5.36
N SER A 87 -0.61 -8.99 -5.71
CA SER A 87 -0.16 -7.72 -5.15
C SER A 87 -0.07 -6.68 -6.25
N TYR A 88 -0.52 -5.47 -5.93
CA TYR A 88 -0.58 -4.35 -6.85
C TYR A 88 0.08 -3.13 -6.21
N LEU A 89 1.08 -2.54 -6.89
CA LEU A 89 1.57 -1.21 -6.59
C LEU A 89 0.63 -0.20 -7.26
N LEU A 90 0.02 0.67 -6.47
CA LEU A 90 -0.97 1.66 -6.88
C LEU A 90 -0.39 3.06 -6.69
N ALA A 91 -0.40 3.85 -7.75
CA ALA A 91 -0.06 5.25 -7.69
C ALA A 91 -1.32 6.11 -7.83
N ASP A 92 -1.43 7.14 -6.99
CA ASP A 92 -2.39 8.22 -7.15
C ASP A 92 -1.64 9.52 -7.51
N ALA A 93 -2.39 10.59 -7.77
CA ALA A 93 -1.79 11.89 -8.06
C ALA A 93 -0.94 12.44 -6.89
N GLN A 94 -1.20 12.00 -5.67
CA GLN A 94 -0.50 12.42 -4.46
C GLN A 94 0.89 11.76 -4.36
N SER A 95 0.98 10.47 -4.68
CA SER A 95 2.22 9.69 -4.68
C SER A 95 3.13 10.05 -5.86
N ALA A 96 2.56 10.46 -6.99
CA ALA A 96 3.33 11.07 -8.09
C ALA A 96 3.90 12.45 -7.71
N ALA A 97 3.28 13.15 -6.76
CA ALA A 97 3.68 14.47 -6.28
C ALA A 97 4.53 14.44 -5.01
N ALA A 98 4.73 13.27 -4.40
CA ALA A 98 5.58 13.09 -3.23
C ALA A 98 7.05 13.31 -3.61
N ALA A 99 7.45 14.57 -3.72
CA ALA A 99 8.85 14.97 -3.64
C ALA A 99 9.44 14.36 -2.35
N PRO A 100 10.72 13.96 -2.35
CA PRO A 100 11.33 13.43 -1.14
C PRO A 100 11.14 14.44 -0.01
N LEU A 101 10.95 13.96 1.21
CA LEU A 101 10.86 14.74 2.46
C LEU A 101 12.16 15.53 2.79
N LEU A 102 12.95 15.89 1.78
CA LEU A 102 14.07 16.82 1.82
C LEU A 102 13.55 18.21 2.24
N GLY A 103 13.37 18.41 3.54
CA GLY A 103 12.92 19.69 4.08
C GLY A 103 12.29 19.64 5.47
N LEU A 104 12.02 18.45 6.04
CA LEU A 104 11.72 18.40 7.47
C LEU A 104 12.98 18.78 8.26
N PRO A 105 12.90 19.73 9.22
CA PRO A 105 14.03 19.99 10.10
C PRO A 105 14.36 18.70 10.86
N GLU A 106 15.64 18.33 10.88
CA GLU A 106 16.14 17.25 11.72
C GLU A 106 15.64 17.49 13.15
N LEU A 107 14.88 16.53 13.70
CA LEU A 107 14.47 16.62 15.10
C LEU A 107 15.75 16.59 15.95
N PRO A 108 15.87 17.45 16.98
CA PRO A 108 17.05 17.42 17.84
C PRO A 108 17.21 16.02 18.43
N VAL A 109 18.26 15.32 18.03
CA VAL A 109 18.63 14.05 18.66
C VAL A 109 19.25 14.43 20.02
N PRO A 110 18.61 14.10 21.15
CA PRO A 110 19.26 14.29 22.44
C PRO A 110 20.55 13.49 22.46
N PRO A 111 21.63 13.98 23.10
CA PRO A 111 22.86 13.22 23.20
C PRO A 111 22.54 11.84 23.76
N MET A 112 23.02 10.80 23.06
CA MET A 112 22.93 9.44 23.55
C MET A 112 23.55 9.43 24.95
N PRO A 113 22.85 8.91 25.98
CA PRO A 113 23.44 8.79 27.30
C PRO A 113 24.74 8.00 27.16
N ASP A 114 25.82 8.50 27.76
CA ASP A 114 27.12 7.84 27.73
C ASP A 114 26.94 6.35 27.99
N ALA A 115 27.43 5.52 27.07
CA ALA A 115 27.44 4.08 27.28
C ALA A 115 28.13 3.82 28.61
N LYS A 116 27.40 3.29 29.60
CA LYS A 116 28.00 2.81 30.83
C LYS A 116 29.05 1.78 30.44
N THR A 117 30.32 2.15 30.53
CA THR A 117 31.41 1.19 30.58
C THR A 117 31.31 0.48 31.92
N ASP A 118 30.40 -0.50 32.02
CA ASP A 118 30.49 -1.49 33.07
C ASP A 118 31.68 -2.38 32.70
N SER A 119 32.84 -2.01 33.26
CA SER A 119 34.05 -2.82 33.22
C SER A 119 33.74 -4.16 33.89
N PHE A 120 33.53 -5.21 33.09
CA PHE A 120 33.55 -6.58 33.59
C PHE A 120 34.99 -6.90 34.01
N ASN A 121 35.26 -6.81 35.32
CA ASN A 121 36.45 -7.42 35.89
C ASN A 121 36.24 -8.95 35.89
N VAL A 122 37.07 -9.64 35.11
CA VAL A 122 37.34 -11.08 35.22
C VAL A 122 38.55 -11.26 36.13
#